data_AF-A0A9P5PR57-F1
#
_entry.id   AF-A0A9P5PR57-F1
#
_cell.length_a   1.000
_cell.length_b   1.000
_cell.length_c   1.000
_cell.angle_alpha   90.00
_cell.angle_beta   90.00
_cell.angle_gamma   90.00
#
_symmetry.space_group_name_H-M   'P 1'
#
loop_
_entity.id
_entity.type
_entity.pdbx_description
1 polymer ?
#
loop_
_entity_poly.entity_id
_entity_poly.type
_entity_poly.pdbx_seq_one_letter_code
_entity_poly.pdbx_strand_id
1 'polypeptide(L)'
;LLQNEFREYYHHFESAVSHVRSQETDVFLLEILGEDLNDFSTVVDQHSETFVDSTEWQTLRMNLQMMLTDVRALYNDYNERSHQGRPIIVSHDRTGQRGRPRTIINRDFLNWAYTQRTTSGIGHFLGLSRNTVRRSLLEYGLAPSGNNPF
;
A
#
# COMPACT_ATOMS: atom_id res chain seq x y z
N LEU A 1 15.24 -2.67 14.17
CA LEU A 1 14.88 -3.67 13.15
C LEU A 1 16.05 -4.63 13.00
N LEU A 2 15.79 -5.93 12.95
CA LEU A 2 16.83 -6.92 12.63
C LEU A 2 17.04 -6.95 11.12
N GLN A 3 18.25 -7.29 10.67
CA GLN A 3 18.60 -7.35 9.23
C GLN A 3 17.64 -8.23 8.41
N ASN A 4 17.12 -9.30 8.99
CA ASN A 4 16.12 -10.16 8.33
C ASN A 4 14.78 -9.46 8.09
N GLU A 5 14.36 -8.57 8.99
CA GLU A 5 13.12 -7.80 8.82
C GLU A 5 13.26 -6.85 7.62
N PHE A 6 14.41 -6.19 7.45
CA PHE A 6 14.67 -5.35 6.27
C PHE A 6 14.57 -6.14 4.96
N ARG A 7 15.06 -7.38 4.93
CA ARG A 7 14.96 -8.25 3.76
C ARG A 7 13.51 -8.66 3.46
N GLU A 8 12.74 -8.98 4.49
CA GLU A 8 11.31 -9.29 4.34
C GLU A 8 10.53 -8.09 3.78
N TYR A 9 10.75 -6.90 4.34
CA TYR A 9 10.14 -5.66 3.82
C TYR A 9 10.60 -5.36 2.38
N TYR A 10 11.87 -5.57 2.06
CA TYR A 10 12.37 -5.41 0.69
C TYR A 10 11.64 -6.33 -0.30
N HIS A 11 11.53 -7.64 0.00
CA HIS A 11 10.84 -8.58 -0.90
C HIS A 11 9.36 -8.28 -1.04
N HIS A 12 8.75 -7.73 0.00
CA HIS A 12 7.38 -7.25 -0.05
C HIS A 12 7.23 -6.10 -1.06
N PHE A 13 8.10 -5.09 -1.00
CA PHE A 13 8.12 -3.99 -1.95
C PHE A 13 8.44 -4.44 -3.38
N GLU A 14 9.41 -5.33 -3.55
CA GLU A 14 9.75 -5.92 -4.84
C GLU A 14 8.53 -6.61 -5.48
N SER A 15 7.78 -7.37 -4.68
CA SER A 15 6.55 -8.02 -5.12
C SER A 15 5.46 -7.00 -5.48
N ALA A 16 5.29 -5.95 -4.67
CA ALA A 16 4.31 -4.89 -4.92
C ALA A 16 4.63 -4.12 -6.22
N VAL A 17 5.91 -3.75 -6.44
CA VAL A 17 6.36 -3.06 -7.65
C VAL A 17 6.20 -3.94 -8.89
N SER A 18 6.53 -5.23 -8.78
CA SER A 18 6.31 -6.19 -9.87
C SER A 18 4.83 -6.33 -10.22
N HIS A 19 3.96 -6.34 -9.21
CA HIS A 19 2.52 -6.42 -9.40
C HIS A 19 1.98 -5.19 -10.16
N VAL A 20 2.30 -3.98 -9.71
CA VAL A 20 1.80 -2.75 -10.38
C VAL A 20 2.39 -2.52 -11.78
N ARG A 21 3.53 -3.16 -12.09
CA ARG A 21 4.09 -3.20 -13.45
C ARG A 21 3.32 -4.12 -14.40
N SER A 22 2.76 -5.20 -13.88
CA SER A 22 2.13 -6.26 -14.68
C SER A 22 0.62 -6.07 -14.87
N GLN A 23 0.00 -5.16 -14.12
CA GLN A 23 -1.44 -4.90 -14.16
C GLN A 23 -1.72 -3.40 -14.30
N GLU A 24 -2.79 -3.05 -15.03
CA GLU A 24 -3.33 -1.69 -14.98
C GLU A 24 -3.70 -1.37 -13.54
N THR A 25 -3.00 -0.39 -12.97
CA THR A 25 -3.07 -0.03 -11.56
C THR A 25 -3.49 1.42 -11.45
N ASP A 26 -4.33 1.73 -10.47
CA ASP A 26 -4.76 3.10 -10.18
C ASP A 26 -3.56 4.01 -9.83
N VAL A 27 -3.51 5.19 -10.43
CA VAL A 27 -2.51 6.26 -10.17
C VAL A 27 -2.34 6.50 -8.67
N PHE A 28 -3.43 6.42 -7.91
CA PHE A 28 -3.40 6.59 -6.47
C PHE A 28 -2.61 5.50 -5.74
N LEU A 29 -2.70 4.24 -6.19
CA LEU A 29 -1.93 3.15 -5.62
C LEU A 29 -0.44 3.32 -5.87
N LEU A 30 -0.07 3.90 -7.02
CA LEU A 30 1.30 4.28 -7.32
C LEU A 30 1.80 5.43 -6.42
N GLU A 31 0.92 6.40 -6.08
CA GLU A 31 1.23 7.46 -5.10
C GLU A 31 1.56 6.87 -3.72
N ILE A 32 0.69 6.00 -3.18
CA ILE A 32 0.92 5.35 -1.87
C ILE A 32 2.18 4.48 -1.91
N LEU A 33 2.33 3.63 -2.93
CA LEU A 33 3.49 2.74 -3.01
C LEU A 33 4.80 3.55 -3.08
N GLY A 34 4.77 4.70 -3.77
CA GLY A 34 5.89 5.63 -3.82
C GLY A 34 6.21 6.26 -2.46
N GLU A 35 5.18 6.68 -1.70
CA GLU A 35 5.35 7.19 -0.33
C GLU A 35 5.94 6.11 0.60
N ASP A 36 5.37 4.91 0.60
CA ASP A 36 5.83 3.79 1.44
C ASP A 36 7.27 3.38 1.15
N LEU A 37 7.65 3.33 -0.13
CA LEU A 37 9.02 3.04 -0.55
C LEU A 37 9.99 4.13 -0.08
N ASN A 38 9.57 5.40 -0.12
CA ASN A 38 10.40 6.52 0.30
C ASN A 38 10.60 6.54 1.83
N ASP A 39 9.53 6.25 2.59
CA ASP A 39 9.58 6.10 4.03
C ASP A 39 10.48 4.91 4.41
N PHE A 40 10.32 3.77 3.76
CA PHE A 40 11.18 2.61 3.99
C PHE A 40 12.64 2.90 3.65
N SER A 41 12.93 3.58 2.53
CA SER A 41 14.30 4.00 2.19
C SER A 41 14.91 4.90 3.26
N THR A 42 14.10 5.77 3.86
CA THR A 42 14.55 6.64 4.97
C THR A 42 14.89 5.80 6.21
N VAL A 43 14.07 4.80 6.54
CA VAL A 43 14.32 3.89 7.67
C VAL A 43 15.58 3.04 7.43
N VAL A 44 15.81 2.56 6.21
CA VAL A 44 17.03 1.83 5.82
C VAL A 44 18.27 2.70 5.97
N ASP A 45 18.22 3.96 5.53
CA ASP A 45 19.33 4.90 5.68
C ASP A 45 19.60 5.23 7.17
N GLN A 46 18.55 5.35 7.99
CA GLN A 46 18.67 5.62 9.44
C GLN A 46 19.28 4.46 10.24
N HIS A 47 19.18 3.22 9.74
CA HIS A 47 19.68 2.02 10.42
C HIS A 47 20.84 1.38 9.65
N SER A 48 21.59 2.17 8.88
CA SER A 48 22.70 1.68 8.05
C SER A 48 23.74 0.88 8.86
N GLU A 49 23.93 1.22 10.14
CA GLU A 49 24.83 0.54 11.08
C GLU A 49 24.40 -0.89 11.44
N THR A 50 23.15 -1.28 11.17
CA THR A 50 22.66 -2.65 11.41
C THR A 50 23.16 -3.64 10.35
N PHE A 51 23.68 -3.14 9.22
CA PHE A 51 24.25 -3.94 8.16
C PHE A 51 25.75 -4.14 8.43
N VAL A 52 26.13 -5.37 8.77
CA VAL A 52 27.54 -5.75 9.00
C VAL A 52 28.37 -5.59 7.71
N ASP A 53 27.73 -5.81 6.55
CA ASP A 53 28.33 -5.62 5.24
C ASP A 53 27.80 -4.34 4.59
N SER A 54 28.68 -3.36 4.39
CA SER A 54 28.35 -2.10 3.72
C SER A 54 27.88 -2.28 2.28
N THR A 55 28.31 -3.35 1.60
CA THR A 55 27.91 -3.62 0.22
C THR A 55 26.46 -4.10 0.14
N GLU A 56 25.97 -4.82 1.14
CA GLU A 56 24.57 -5.23 1.24
C GLU A 56 23.66 -4.01 1.40
N TRP A 57 24.02 -3.09 2.31
CA TRP A 57 23.28 -1.83 2.48
C TRP A 57 23.26 -0.99 1.20
N GLN A 58 24.41 -0.83 0.54
CA GLN A 58 24.49 -0.09 -0.73
C GLN A 58 23.63 -0.72 -1.82
N THR A 59 23.64 -2.05 -1.92
CA THR A 59 22.82 -2.79 -2.90
C THR A 59 21.33 -2.60 -2.61
N LEU A 60 20.91 -2.75 -1.35
CA LEU A 60 19.54 -2.53 -0.94
C LEU A 60 19.07 -1.11 -1.28
N ARG A 61 19.88 -0.10 -0.95
CA ARG A 61 19.60 1.30 -1.23
C ARG A 61 19.48 1.59 -2.72
N MET A 62 20.38 1.03 -3.53
CA MET A 62 20.33 1.15 -4.99
C MET A 62 19.04 0.53 -5.54
N ASN A 63 18.67 -0.66 -5.07
CA ASN A 63 17.45 -1.34 -5.52
C ASN A 63 16.18 -0.57 -5.15
N LEU A 64 16.12 0.02 -3.95
CA LEU A 64 15.02 0.90 -3.54
C LEU A 64 14.91 2.15 -4.41
N GLN A 65 16.04 2.77 -4.77
CA GLN A 65 16.05 3.91 -5.69
C GLN A 65 15.56 3.53 -7.09
N MET A 66 15.92 2.35 -7.59
CA MET A 66 15.41 1.83 -8.87
C MET A 66 13.89 1.61 -8.79
N MET A 67 13.40 0.96 -7.74
CA MET A 67 11.96 0.77 -7.52
C MET A 67 11.18 2.09 -7.44
N LEU A 68 11.71 3.09 -6.72
CA LEU A 68 11.09 4.42 -6.65
C LEU A 68 11.05 5.10 -8.02
N THR A 69 12.12 4.98 -8.81
CA THR A 69 12.17 5.52 -10.17
C THR A 69 11.12 4.85 -11.06
N ASP A 70 10.98 3.53 -10.93
CA ASP A 70 9.99 2.74 -11.67
C ASP A 70 8.56 3.14 -11.33
N VAL A 71 8.22 3.26 -10.04
CA VAL A 71 6.90 3.67 -9.58
C VAL A 71 6.57 5.08 -10.05
N ARG A 72 7.53 6.02 -10.00
CA ARG A 72 7.33 7.38 -10.51
C ARG A 72 7.13 7.42 -12.02
N ALA A 73 7.85 6.60 -12.77
CA ALA A 73 7.68 6.51 -14.22
C ALA A 73 6.27 6.00 -14.56
N LEU A 74 5.81 4.95 -13.88
CA LEU A 74 4.44 4.45 -14.02
C LEU A 74 3.41 5.52 -13.64
N TYR A 75 3.59 6.19 -12.50
CA TYR A 75 2.68 7.24 -12.06
C TYR A 75 2.51 8.33 -13.13
N ASN A 76 3.62 8.81 -13.70
CA ASN A 76 3.60 9.84 -14.74
C ASN A 76 2.89 9.34 -16.01
N ASP A 77 3.20 8.13 -16.48
CA ASP A 77 2.57 7.53 -17.67
C ASP A 77 1.05 7.37 -17.48
N TYR A 78 0.61 6.88 -16.32
CA TYR A 78 -0.82 6.76 -16.02
C TYR A 78 -1.49 8.11 -15.81
N ASN A 79 -0.84 9.09 -15.19
CA ASN A 79 -1.38 10.42 -14.98
C ASN A 79 -1.49 11.21 -16.31
N GLU A 80 -0.58 11.00 -17.25
CA GLU A 80 -0.67 11.56 -18.61
C GLU A 80 -1.83 10.94 -19.40
N ARG A 81 -2.08 9.63 -19.24
CA ARG A 81 -3.18 8.92 -19.90
C ARG A 81 -4.54 9.16 -19.25
N SER A 82 -4.56 9.31 -17.93
CA SER A 82 -5.76 9.46 -17.12
C SER A 82 -6.05 10.94 -16.88
N HIS A 83 -6.89 11.55 -17.71
CA HIS A 83 -7.51 12.84 -17.41
C HIS A 83 -8.46 12.79 -16.19
N GLN A 84 -8.49 11.68 -15.44
CA GLN A 84 -9.41 11.47 -14.32
C GLN A 84 -8.71 11.90 -13.02
N GLY A 85 -9.32 12.86 -12.32
CA GLY A 85 -8.82 13.33 -11.03
C GLY A 85 -8.68 12.22 -9.98
N ARG A 86 -8.06 12.55 -8.84
CA ARG A 86 -7.75 11.60 -7.75
C ARG A 86 -8.99 10.77 -7.34
N PRO A 87 -8.90 9.42 -7.30
CA PRO A 87 -10.00 8.57 -6.90
C PRO A 87 -10.39 8.82 -5.43
N ILE A 88 -11.69 8.79 -5.16
CA ILE A 88 -12.21 8.93 -3.78
C ILE A 88 -12.07 7.57 -3.08
N ILE A 89 -11.10 7.45 -2.18
CA ILE A 89 -10.76 6.21 -1.46
C ILE A 89 -11.80 5.88 -0.40
N VAL A 90 -12.30 6.90 0.29
CA VAL A 90 -13.33 6.77 1.32
C VAL A 90 -14.43 7.75 1.02
N SER A 91 -15.64 7.24 0.82
CA SER A 91 -16.83 8.04 0.66
C SER A 91 -17.86 7.70 1.75
N HIS A 92 -18.79 8.63 1.96
CA HIS A 92 -19.88 8.45 2.91
C HIS A 92 -21.20 8.46 2.16
N ASP A 93 -21.83 7.29 2.05
CA ASP A 93 -23.12 7.17 1.39
C ASP A 93 -24.25 7.47 2.38
N ARG A 94 -25.11 8.41 2.00
CA ARG A 94 -26.30 8.79 2.76
C ARG A 94 -27.49 8.06 2.15
N THR A 95 -27.86 6.92 2.73
CA THR A 95 -28.93 6.05 2.22
C THR A 95 -30.36 6.62 2.35
N GLY A 96 -30.54 7.94 2.46
CA GLY A 96 -31.85 8.60 2.56
C GLY A 96 -32.64 8.32 3.85
N GLN A 97 -32.18 7.39 4.71
CA GLN A 97 -32.79 7.06 5.98
C GLN A 97 -32.10 7.76 7.16
N ARG A 98 -32.84 7.97 8.25
CA ARG A 98 -32.35 8.59 9.48
C ARG A 98 -31.28 7.68 10.10
N GLY A 99 -30.01 8.07 10.06
CA GLY A 99 -28.91 7.27 10.57
C GLY A 99 -27.53 7.84 10.22
N ARG A 100 -26.47 7.27 10.82
CA ARG A 100 -25.07 7.63 10.50
C ARG A 100 -24.76 7.20 9.06
N PRO A 101 -24.18 8.07 8.20
CA PRO A 101 -23.78 7.71 6.84
C PRO A 101 -22.89 6.47 6.82
N ARG A 102 -23.07 5.61 5.81
CA ARG A 102 -22.25 4.41 5.64
C ARG A 102 -20.92 4.80 5.00
N THR A 103 -19.83 4.45 5.65
CA THR A 103 -18.48 4.55 5.06
C THR A 103 -18.31 3.48 3.99
N ILE A 104 -17.94 3.89 2.78
CA ILE A 104 -17.57 3.03 1.65
C ILE A 104 -16.08 3.23 1.38
N ILE A 105 -15.34 2.14 1.26
CA ILE A 105 -13.92 2.15 0.90
C ILE A 105 -13.82 1.70 -0.57
N ASN A 106 -13.04 2.37 -1.39
CA ASN A 106 -12.79 1.95 -2.77
C ASN A 106 -12.33 0.48 -2.79
N ARG A 107 -13.00 -0.34 -3.60
CA ARG A 107 -12.79 -1.80 -3.63
C ARG A 107 -11.39 -2.18 -4.11
N ASP A 108 -10.90 -1.53 -5.16
CA ASP A 108 -9.62 -1.85 -5.79
C ASP A 108 -8.48 -1.43 -4.86
N PHE A 109 -8.60 -0.26 -4.24
CA PHE A 109 -7.73 0.15 -3.14
C PHE A 109 -7.73 -0.88 -2.02
N LEU A 110 -8.91 -1.29 -1.55
CA LEU A 110 -9.01 -2.19 -0.40
C LEU A 110 -8.47 -3.60 -0.73
N ASN A 111 -8.64 -4.06 -1.96
CA ASN A 111 -8.08 -5.31 -2.45
C ASN A 111 -6.55 -5.26 -2.45
N TRP A 112 -5.96 -4.23 -3.07
CA TRP A 112 -4.52 -4.02 -3.06
C TRP A 112 -3.97 -3.85 -1.64
N ALA A 113 -4.58 -2.97 -0.84
CA ALA A 113 -4.11 -2.67 0.50
C ALA A 113 -4.14 -3.90 1.41
N TYR A 114 -5.07 -4.83 1.19
CA TYR A 114 -5.15 -6.08 1.94
C TYR A 114 -4.08 -7.11 1.59
N THR A 115 -3.49 -7.04 0.39
CA THR A 115 -2.30 -7.87 0.07
C THR A 115 -1.04 -7.33 0.73
N GLN A 116 -1.02 -6.03 1.06
CA GLN A 116 0.17 -5.36 1.58
C GLN A 116 0.13 -5.09 3.10
N ARG A 117 -1.06 -4.93 3.68
CA ARG A 117 -1.23 -4.43 5.05
C ARG A 117 -2.28 -5.24 5.82
N THR A 118 -2.09 -5.32 7.14
CA THR A 118 -3.10 -5.87 8.04
C THR A 118 -4.35 -4.99 8.06
N THR A 119 -5.49 -5.57 8.44
CA THR A 119 -6.75 -4.81 8.63
C THR A 119 -6.61 -3.61 9.57
N SER A 120 -5.75 -3.72 10.59
CA SER A 120 -5.43 -2.62 11.51
C SER A 120 -4.57 -1.55 10.82
N GLY A 121 -3.58 -1.95 10.02
CA GLY A 121 -2.72 -1.02 9.27
C GLY A 121 -3.51 -0.21 8.24
N ILE A 122 -4.42 -0.86 7.51
CA ILE A 122 -5.33 -0.19 6.58
C ILE A 122 -6.26 0.78 7.33
N GLY A 123 -6.79 0.35 8.48
CA GLY A 123 -7.66 1.19 9.31
C GLY A 123 -6.96 2.45 9.79
N HIS A 124 -5.74 2.31 10.30
CA HIS A 124 -4.91 3.42 10.74
C HIS A 124 -4.66 4.42 9.59
N PHE A 125 -4.27 3.92 8.41
CA PHE A 125 -4.03 4.73 7.22
C PHE A 125 -5.27 5.52 6.78
N LEU A 126 -6.45 4.88 6.76
CA LEU A 126 -7.69 5.51 6.33
C LEU A 126 -8.38 6.35 7.42
N GLY A 127 -7.84 6.40 8.65
CA GLY A 127 -8.54 6.99 9.80
C GLY A 127 -9.84 6.25 10.17
N LEU A 128 -9.92 4.94 9.87
CA LEU A 128 -11.08 4.09 10.10
C LEU A 128 -10.79 3.02 11.15
N SER A 129 -11.84 2.52 11.79
CA SER A 129 -11.70 1.38 12.70
C SER A 129 -11.35 0.10 11.93
N ARG A 130 -10.56 -0.79 12.54
CA ARG A 130 -10.28 -2.15 12.03
C ARG A 130 -11.56 -2.88 11.63
N ASN A 131 -12.63 -2.72 12.41
CA ASN A 131 -13.93 -3.36 12.15
C ASN A 131 -14.59 -2.82 10.88
N THR A 132 -14.44 -1.52 10.59
CA THR A 132 -14.94 -0.92 9.34
C THR A 132 -14.24 -1.55 8.13
N VAL A 133 -12.91 -1.68 8.19
CA VAL A 133 -12.10 -2.30 7.13
C VAL A 133 -12.45 -3.78 6.96
N ARG A 134 -12.51 -4.55 8.06
CA ARG A 134 -12.88 -5.97 8.02
C ARG A 134 -14.28 -6.18 7.41
N ARG A 135 -15.25 -5.35 7.79
CA ARG A 135 -16.59 -5.42 7.22
C ARG A 135 -16.58 -5.17 5.71
N SER A 136 -15.87 -4.13 5.24
CA SER A 136 -15.76 -3.85 3.80
C SER A 136 -15.07 -4.98 3.04
N LEU A 137 -14.04 -5.61 3.62
CA LEU A 137 -13.37 -6.79 3.02
C LEU A 137 -14.34 -7.97 2.84
N LEU A 138 -15.17 -8.24 3.86
CA LEU A 138 -16.20 -9.29 3.79
C LEU A 138 -17.29 -8.95 2.78
N GLU A 139 -17.76 -7.70 2.77
CA GLU A 139 -18.80 -7.22 1.83
C GLU A 139 -18.35 -7.33 0.37
N TYR A 140 -17.06 -7.12 0.08
CA TYR A 140 -16.51 -7.26 -1.26
C TYR A 140 -16.04 -8.68 -1.62
N GLY A 141 -16.15 -9.63 -0.68
CA GLY A 141 -15.70 -11.01 -0.85
C GLY A 141 -14.18 -11.15 -0.97
N LEU A 142 -13.42 -10.19 -0.44
CA LEU A 142 -11.95 -10.15 -0.50
C LEU A 142 -11.29 -10.93 0.65
N ALA A 143 -12.02 -11.13 1.76
CA ALA A 143 -11.55 -11.92 2.91
C ALA A 143 -12.48 -13.12 3.18
N PRO A 144 -11.95 -14.28 3.58
CA PRO A 144 -12.76 -15.43 3.97
C PRO A 144 -13.57 -15.13 5.24
N SER A 145 -14.78 -15.67 5.34
CA SER A 145 -15.73 -15.46 6.45
C SER A 145 -15.31 -16.09 7.80
N GLY A 146 -14.05 -16.47 7.97
CA GLY A 146 -13.49 -17.12 9.16
C GLY A 146 -12.69 -16.18 10.07
N ASN A 147 -12.46 -16.62 11.31
CA ASN A 147 -11.58 -15.91 12.26
C ASN A 147 -10.16 -15.81 11.70
N ASN A 148 -9.63 -14.59 11.71
CA ASN A 148 -8.33 -14.17 11.19
C ASN A 148 -7.15 -14.99 11.77
N PRO A 149 -6.08 -15.25 11.02
CA PRO A 149 -4.78 -15.56 11.61
C PRO A 149 -3.76 -14.41 11.48
N PHE A 150 -4.16 -13.15 11.25
CA PHE A 150 -3.27 -11.97 11.34
C PHE A 150 -4.00 -10.71 11.84
#